data_AF-A0A938GX84-F1
#
_entry.id   AF-A0A938GX84-F1
#
_cell.length_a   1.000
_cell.length_b   1.000
_cell.length_c   1.000
_cell.angle_alpha   90.00
_cell.angle_beta   90.00
_cell.angle_gamma   90.00
#
_symmetry.space_group_name_H-M   'P 1'
#
loop_
_entity.id
_entity.type
_entity.pdbx_description
1 polymer ?
#
loop_
_entity_poly.entity_id
_entity_poly.type
_entity_poly.pdbx_seq_one_letter_code
_entity_poly.pdbx_strand_id
1 'polypeptide(L)'
;MRPSSVTTAGSPQELADLAGARRDLYRFCSAAFLQAPSPGLLDAVGDGAFADDLSEWAGCETVAKFHALGKSAEDGGFAEQARRDFMQLFQVPGAQQVTPYESAHRDRREVRGKEVAGLLFGPAATAVQQWYRLG
;
A
#
# COMPACT_ATOMS: atom_id res chain seq x y z
N MET A 1 28.34 -16.43 -17.75
CA MET A 1 27.79 -16.42 -16.38
C MET A 1 28.69 -15.50 -15.56
N ARG A 2 28.29 -14.24 -15.31
CA ARG A 2 29.11 -13.32 -14.52
C ARG A 2 28.92 -13.66 -13.03
N PRO A 3 29.98 -13.76 -12.23
CA PRO A 3 29.82 -13.97 -10.79
C PRO A 3 29.04 -12.80 -10.22
N SER A 4 27.90 -13.08 -9.58
CA SER A 4 27.20 -12.10 -8.76
C SER A 4 28.17 -11.64 -7.68
N SER A 5 28.62 -10.40 -7.78
CA SER A 5 29.34 -9.71 -6.72
C SER A 5 28.46 -9.75 -5.48
N VAL A 6 28.89 -10.53 -4.50
CA VAL A 6 28.32 -10.53 -3.15
C VAL A 6 28.48 -9.10 -2.64
N THR A 7 27.38 -8.37 -2.56
CA THR A 7 27.34 -7.04 -1.94
C THR A 7 27.79 -7.22 -0.51
N THR A 8 28.98 -6.71 -0.18
CA THR A 8 29.49 -6.65 1.20
C THR A 8 28.39 -6.04 2.08
N ALA A 9 28.08 -6.67 3.20
CA ALA A 9 27.12 -6.10 4.16
C ALA A 9 27.60 -4.69 4.52
N GLY A 10 26.73 -3.70 4.33
CA GLY A 10 27.03 -2.30 4.63
C GLY A 10 27.48 -2.12 6.08
N SER A 11 28.10 -0.98 6.38
CA SER A 11 28.46 -0.62 7.74
C SER A 11 27.22 -0.70 8.67
N PRO A 12 27.40 -0.90 10.00
CA PRO A 12 26.28 -0.92 10.93
C PRO A 12 25.36 0.30 10.82
N GLN A 13 25.93 1.47 10.51
CA GLN A 13 25.17 2.70 10.28
C GLN A 13 24.32 2.63 9.01
N GLU A 14 24.90 2.20 7.88
CA GLU A 14 24.15 2.03 6.62
C GLU A 14 23.00 1.04 6.78
N LEU A 15 23.21 -0.06 7.52
CA LEU A 15 22.16 -1.03 7.80
C LEU A 15 21.03 -0.44 8.65
N ALA A 16 21.36 0.41 9.63
CA ALA A 16 20.38 1.10 10.46
C ALA A 16 19.58 2.13 9.65
N ASP A 17 20.25 2.90 8.79
CA ASP A 17 19.61 3.89 7.91
C ASP A 17 18.65 3.21 6.92
N LEU A 18 19.08 2.10 6.30
CA LEU A 18 18.22 1.29 5.44
C LEU A 18 17.02 0.70 6.19
N ALA A 19 17.19 0.29 7.46
CA ALA A 19 16.08 -0.19 8.28
C ALA A 19 15.08 0.94 8.59
N GLY A 20 15.58 2.15 8.85
CA GLY A 20 14.76 3.35 9.00
C GLY A 20 13.94 3.64 7.74
N ALA A 21 14.59 3.69 6.58
CA ALA A 21 13.93 3.94 5.31
C ALA A 21 12.82 2.90 5.00
N ARG A 22 13.11 1.60 5.20
CA ARG A 22 12.10 0.54 5.02
C ARG A 22 10.91 0.71 5.96
N ARG A 23 11.17 0.99 7.24
CA ARG A 23 10.11 1.22 8.23
C ARG A 23 9.20 2.37 7.81
N ASP A 24 9.78 3.46 7.34
CA ASP A 24 9.01 4.66 7.00
C ASP A 24 8.21 4.46 5.70
N LEU A 25 8.78 3.75 4.72
CA LEU A 25 8.04 3.29 3.52
C LEU A 25 6.85 2.38 3.90
N TYR A 26 7.05 1.39 4.76
CA TYR A 26 5.98 0.49 5.20
C TYR A 26 4.89 1.25 5.97
N ARG A 27 5.26 2.24 6.79
CA ARG A 27 4.29 3.11 7.47
C ARG A 27 3.49 3.95 6.48
N PHE A 28 4.15 4.52 5.47
CA PHE A 28 3.46 5.27 4.42
C PHE A 28 2.44 4.40 3.68
N CYS A 29 2.85 3.23 3.19
CA CYS A 29 1.93 2.31 2.52
C CYS A 29 0.80 1.85 3.45
N SER A 30 1.13 1.51 4.71
CA SER A 30 0.12 1.11 5.68
C SER A 30 -0.92 2.21 5.93
N ALA A 31 -0.49 3.48 6.03
CA ALA A 31 -1.41 4.59 6.21
C ALA A 31 -2.35 4.76 5.00
N ALA A 32 -1.83 4.62 3.79
CA ALA A 32 -2.60 4.77 2.55
C ALA A 32 -3.75 3.74 2.40
N PHE A 33 -3.61 2.54 2.97
CA PHE A 33 -4.64 1.49 2.88
C PHE A 33 -5.51 1.34 4.14
N LEU A 34 -5.04 1.76 5.32
CA LEU A 34 -5.78 1.55 6.58
C LEU A 34 -6.63 2.74 7.01
N GLN A 35 -6.34 3.95 6.50
CA GLN A 35 -7.00 5.17 6.95
C GLN A 35 -7.41 6.02 5.75
N ALA A 36 -8.55 6.70 5.88
CA ALA A 36 -8.93 7.71 4.90
C ALA A 36 -7.83 8.78 4.82
N PRO A 37 -7.49 9.27 3.61
CA PRO A 37 -6.42 10.22 3.45
C PRO A 37 -6.73 11.52 4.22
N SER A 38 -5.75 11.98 5.00
CA SER A 38 -5.83 13.27 5.68
C SER A 38 -5.40 14.41 4.74
N PRO A 39 -5.83 15.67 4.98
CA PRO A 39 -5.36 16.81 4.19
C PRO A 39 -3.84 16.89 4.11
N GLY A 40 -3.13 16.76 5.24
CA GLY A 40 -1.67 16.81 5.24
C GLY A 40 -0.99 15.67 4.47
N LEU A 41 -1.62 14.48 4.39
CA LEU A 41 -1.13 13.41 3.53
C LEU A 41 -1.32 13.79 2.06
N LEU A 42 -2.48 14.32 1.69
CA LEU A 42 -2.81 14.73 0.32
C LEU A 42 -1.90 15.87 -0.15
N ASP A 43 -1.62 16.84 0.71
CA ASP A 43 -0.68 17.93 0.44
C ASP A 43 0.74 17.36 0.19
N ALA A 44 1.18 16.43 1.02
CA ALA A 44 2.50 15.81 0.89
C ALA A 44 2.64 14.97 -0.39
N VAL A 45 1.62 14.19 -0.77
CA VAL A 45 1.68 13.38 -2.01
C VAL A 45 1.37 14.17 -3.27
N GLY A 46 0.74 15.34 -3.13
CA GLY A 46 0.49 16.29 -4.20
C GLY A 46 1.68 17.20 -4.49
N ASP A 47 2.70 17.20 -3.62
CA ASP A 47 3.94 17.94 -3.87
C ASP A 47 4.67 17.39 -5.10
N GLY A 48 5.03 18.28 -6.02
CA GLY A 48 5.79 17.91 -7.22
C GLY A 48 7.13 17.27 -6.88
N ALA A 49 7.77 17.70 -5.79
CA ALA A 49 9.01 17.10 -5.32
C ALA A 49 8.84 15.61 -4.96
N PHE A 50 7.73 15.25 -4.30
CA PHE A 50 7.41 13.87 -3.99
C PHE A 50 7.22 13.02 -5.26
N ALA A 51 6.51 13.57 -6.26
CA ALA A 51 6.29 12.87 -7.53
C ALA A 51 7.60 12.65 -8.30
N ASP A 52 8.51 13.62 -8.26
CA ASP A 52 9.81 13.56 -8.92
C ASP A 52 10.73 12.56 -8.23
N ASP A 53 10.75 12.53 -6.89
CA ASP A 53 11.48 11.52 -6.10
C ASP A 53 10.99 10.09 -6.37
N LEU A 54 9.70 9.92 -6.68
CA LEU A 54 9.14 8.60 -7.05
C LEU A 54 9.55 8.14 -8.45
N SER A 55 9.99 9.05 -9.33
CA SER A 55 10.16 8.74 -10.77
C SER A 55 11.20 7.66 -11.08
N GLU A 56 12.16 7.44 -10.18
CA GLU A 56 13.15 6.37 -10.34
C GLU A 56 12.53 4.97 -10.22
N TRP A 57 11.49 4.82 -9.40
CA TRP A 57 10.89 3.52 -9.07
C TRP A 57 9.47 3.36 -9.62
N ALA A 58 8.77 4.49 -9.79
CA ALA A 58 7.45 4.57 -10.36
C ALA A 58 7.57 4.95 -11.83
N GLY A 59 7.04 4.12 -12.73
CA GLY A 59 7.02 4.43 -14.16
C GLY A 59 6.35 5.79 -14.45
N CYS A 60 6.69 6.41 -15.59
CA CYS A 60 6.27 7.77 -15.93
C CYS A 60 4.75 8.01 -15.84
N GLU A 61 3.93 6.98 -16.09
CA GLU A 61 2.48 7.08 -15.98
C GLU A 61 2.02 7.33 -14.53
N THR A 62 2.67 6.69 -13.55
CA THR A 62 2.36 6.89 -12.13
C THR A 62 2.75 8.28 -11.67
N VAL A 63 3.94 8.75 -12.07
CA VAL A 63 4.42 10.11 -11.77
C VAL A 63 3.47 11.16 -12.32
N ALA A 64 2.99 11.00 -13.57
CA ALA A 64 2.01 11.90 -14.17
C ALA A 64 0.69 11.96 -13.39
N LYS A 65 0.26 10.85 -12.78
CA LYS A 65 -0.94 10.81 -11.93
C LYS A 65 -0.75 11.58 -10.63
N PHE A 66 0.41 11.52 -9.99
CA PHE A 66 0.72 12.33 -8.80
C PHE A 66 0.80 13.82 -9.11
N HIS A 67 1.41 14.21 -10.25
CA HIS A 67 1.40 15.60 -10.71
C HIS A 67 -0.03 16.11 -10.99
N ALA A 68 -0.89 15.27 -11.57
CA ALA A 68 -2.30 15.62 -11.75
C ALA A 68 -3.04 15.76 -10.42
N LEU A 69 -2.71 14.91 -9.44
CA LEU A 69 -3.26 14.94 -8.08
C LEU A 69 -2.97 16.28 -7.40
N GLY A 70 -1.71 16.73 -7.44
CA GLY A 70 -1.29 18.00 -6.85
C GLY A 70 -2.07 19.18 -7.43
N LYS A 71 -2.24 19.22 -8.76
CA LYS A 71 -3.04 20.26 -9.43
C LYS A 71 -4.51 20.24 -8.99
N SER A 72 -5.11 19.05 -8.90
CA SER A 72 -6.50 18.92 -8.46
C SER A 72 -6.71 19.29 -6.98
N ALA A 73 -5.67 19.24 -6.14
CA ALA A 73 -5.75 19.69 -4.76
C ALA A 73 -5.96 21.21 -4.64
N GLU A 74 -5.44 21.99 -5.60
CA GLU A 74 -5.57 23.46 -5.63
C GLU A 74 -7.02 23.91 -5.93
N ASP A 75 -7.78 23.11 -6.69
CA ASP A 75 -9.14 23.42 -7.15
C ASP A 75 -10.21 23.30 -6.03
N GLY A 76 -9.83 22.79 -4.85
CA GLY A 76 -10.72 22.58 -3.72
C GLY A 76 -11.61 21.33 -3.85
N GLY A 77 -12.11 20.82 -2.73
CA GLY A 77 -13.01 19.64 -2.69
C GLY A 77 -12.33 18.28 -2.96
N PHE A 78 -11.07 18.28 -3.37
CA PHE A 78 -10.27 17.07 -3.59
C PHE A 78 -10.19 16.18 -2.35
N ALA A 79 -9.97 16.74 -1.16
CA ALA A 79 -9.88 15.96 0.08
C ALA A 79 -11.17 15.17 0.38
N GLU A 80 -12.33 15.78 0.16
CA GLU A 80 -13.62 15.12 0.33
C GLU A 80 -13.85 14.03 -0.73
N GLN A 81 -13.40 14.27 -1.97
CA GLN A 81 -13.46 13.25 -3.02
C GLN A 81 -12.55 12.05 -2.70
N ALA A 82 -11.30 12.28 -2.32
CA ALA A 82 -10.36 11.22 -1.97
C ALA A 82 -10.86 10.40 -0.77
N ARG A 83 -11.50 11.05 0.21
CA ARG A 83 -12.18 10.37 1.32
C ARG A 83 -13.35 9.52 0.84
N ARG A 84 -14.19 10.02 -0.09
CA ARG A 84 -15.28 9.22 -0.68
C ARG A 84 -14.76 8.01 -1.42
N ASP A 85 -13.71 8.18 -2.23
CA ASP A 85 -13.08 7.10 -2.98
C ASP A 85 -12.53 6.03 -2.02
N PHE A 86 -11.83 6.44 -0.96
CA PHE A 86 -11.37 5.52 0.08
C PHE A 86 -12.52 4.70 0.69
N MET A 87 -13.64 5.37 1.02
CA MET A 87 -14.81 4.68 1.58
C MET A 87 -15.41 3.69 0.59
N GLN A 88 -15.53 4.07 -0.69
CA GLN A 88 -16.08 3.20 -1.74
C GLN A 88 -15.18 2.00 -2.04
N LEU A 89 -13.86 2.21 -2.03
CA LEU A 89 -12.90 1.15 -2.30
C LEU A 89 -12.80 0.16 -1.14
N PHE A 90 -12.76 0.63 0.12
CA PHE A 90 -12.34 -0.23 1.23
C PHE A 90 -13.40 -0.51 2.29
N GLN A 91 -14.39 0.37 2.46
CA GLN A 91 -15.30 0.33 3.62
C GLN A 91 -16.74 -0.04 3.25
N VAL A 92 -17.24 0.49 2.14
CA VAL A 92 -18.64 0.32 1.72
C VAL A 92 -18.73 -0.83 0.72
N PRO A 93 -19.54 -1.87 0.98
CA PRO A 93 -19.78 -2.91 0.00
C PRO A 93 -20.38 -2.35 -1.29
N GLY A 94 -19.79 -2.66 -2.43
CA GLY A 94 -20.21 -2.13 -3.72
C GLY A 94 -19.44 -2.71 -4.89
N ALA A 95 -19.84 -2.36 -6.11
CA ALA A 95 -19.25 -2.90 -7.34
C ALA A 95 -17.75 -2.56 -7.50
N GLN A 96 -17.29 -1.49 -6.84
CA GLN A 96 -15.90 -1.03 -6.87
C GLN A 96 -15.10 -1.44 -5.62
N GLN A 97 -15.69 -2.20 -4.71
CA GLN A 97 -15.03 -2.58 -3.47
C GLN A 97 -13.81 -3.48 -3.77
N VAL A 98 -12.68 -3.11 -3.19
CA VAL A 98 -11.44 -3.88 -3.18
C VAL A 98 -11.18 -4.36 -1.75
N THR A 99 -11.24 -5.67 -1.54
CA THR A 99 -11.03 -6.23 -0.20
C THR A 99 -9.52 -6.18 0.15
N PRO A 100 -9.10 -5.48 1.22
CA PRO A 100 -7.68 -5.29 1.53
C PRO A 100 -7.06 -6.46 2.31
N TYR A 101 -7.72 -7.62 2.33
CA TYR A 101 -7.27 -8.79 3.08
C TYR A 101 -6.75 -9.87 2.13
N GLU A 102 -5.52 -10.32 2.35
CA GLU A 102 -4.90 -11.38 1.53
C GLU A 102 -5.76 -12.65 1.47
N SER A 103 -6.37 -13.05 2.60
CA SER A 103 -7.21 -14.25 2.68
C SER A 103 -8.39 -14.23 1.69
N ALA A 104 -8.93 -13.04 1.39
CA ALA A 104 -10.03 -12.92 0.43
C ALA A 104 -9.59 -13.30 -0.99
N HIS A 105 -8.32 -13.06 -1.32
CA HIS A 105 -7.76 -13.34 -2.65
C HIS A 105 -7.15 -14.74 -2.72
N ARG A 106 -6.49 -15.18 -1.64
CA ARG A 106 -5.67 -16.39 -1.61
C ARG A 106 -6.43 -17.64 -1.17
N ASP A 107 -7.33 -17.52 -0.19
CA ASP A 107 -7.92 -18.69 0.43
C ASP A 107 -9.13 -19.19 -0.36
N ARG A 108 -9.26 -20.52 -0.43
CA ARG A 108 -10.38 -21.24 -1.06
C ARG A 108 -10.88 -22.31 -0.08
N ARG A 109 -12.18 -22.56 -0.07
CA ARG A 109 -12.80 -23.61 0.77
C ARG A 109 -13.96 -24.26 0.06
N GLU A 110 -14.08 -25.58 0.20
CA GLU A 110 -15.27 -26.30 -0.26
C GLU A 110 -16.44 -26.17 0.71
N VAL A 111 -17.60 -25.76 0.20
CA VAL A 111 -18.87 -25.67 0.93
C VAL A 111 -19.94 -26.36 0.09
N ARG A 112 -20.44 -27.51 0.57
CA ARG A 112 -21.46 -28.33 -0.12
C ARG A 112 -21.05 -28.71 -1.55
N GLY A 113 -19.82 -29.19 -1.74
CA GLY A 113 -19.34 -29.61 -3.07
C GLY A 113 -18.97 -28.45 -4.01
N LYS A 114 -18.96 -27.20 -3.54
CA LYS A 114 -18.60 -26.03 -4.33
C LYS A 114 -17.41 -25.31 -3.70
N GLU A 115 -16.43 -24.95 -4.52
CA GLU A 115 -15.33 -24.09 -4.09
C GLU A 115 -15.83 -22.65 -3.91
N VAL A 116 -15.53 -22.07 -2.75
CA VAL A 116 -15.86 -20.70 -2.38
C VAL A 116 -14.55 -19.93 -2.15
N ALA A 117 -14.44 -18.77 -2.80
CA ALA A 117 -13.35 -17.79 -2.63
C ALA A 117 -13.83 -16.58 -1.81
N GLY A 118 -12.96 -15.59 -1.56
CA GLY A 118 -13.36 -14.36 -0.85
C GLY A 118 -13.47 -14.53 0.66
N LEU A 119 -12.72 -15.48 1.25
CA LEU A 119 -12.84 -15.80 2.67
C LEU A 119 -12.18 -14.71 3.54
N LEU A 120 -12.96 -14.17 4.47
CA LEU A 120 -12.42 -13.39 5.58
C LEU A 120 -11.98 -14.34 6.69
N PHE A 121 -10.82 -14.08 7.30
CA PHE A 121 -10.22 -14.93 8.34
C PHE A 121 -9.94 -16.39 7.91
N GLY A 122 -9.51 -16.58 6.66
CA GLY A 122 -9.08 -17.90 6.18
C GLY A 122 -7.70 -18.33 6.71
N PRO A 123 -7.19 -19.50 6.26
CA PRO A 123 -5.90 -20.03 6.69
C PRO A 123 -4.73 -19.05 6.60
N ALA A 124 -4.68 -18.20 5.55
CA ALA A 124 -3.63 -17.20 5.41
C ALA A 124 -3.63 -16.19 6.58
N ALA A 125 -4.81 -15.73 7.01
CA ALA A 125 -4.93 -14.81 8.14
C ALA A 125 -4.52 -15.47 9.46
N THR A 126 -4.89 -16.75 9.67
CA THR A 126 -4.45 -17.51 10.86
C THR A 126 -2.93 -17.70 10.89
N ALA A 127 -2.31 -18.00 9.74
CA ALA A 127 -0.86 -18.15 9.65
C ALA A 127 -0.12 -16.86 10.04
N VAL A 128 -0.57 -15.70 9.55
CA VAL A 128 -0.01 -14.40 9.93
C VAL A 128 -0.18 -14.12 11.43
N GLN A 129 -1.35 -14.41 12.01
CA GLN A 129 -1.56 -14.25 13.45
C GLN A 129 -0.65 -15.13 14.29
N GLN A 130 -0.44 -16.38 13.88
CA GLN A 130 0.46 -17.30 14.57
C GLN A 130 1.91 -16.80 14.50
N TRP A 131 2.33 -16.32 13.32
CA TRP A 131 3.67 -15.74 13.15
C TRP A 131 3.91 -14.54 14.07
N TYR A 132 2.95 -13.61 14.18
CA TYR A 132 3.04 -12.47 15.10
C TYR A 132 3.11 -12.85 16.59
N ARG A 133 2.64 -14.04 16.99
CA ARG A 133 2.74 -14.51 18.39
C ARG A 133 4.11 -15.11 18.72
N LEU A 134 4.91 -15.43 17.71
CA LEU A 134 6.22 -16.07 17.85
C LEU A 134 7.39 -15.07 17.81
N GLY A 135 7.15 -13.84 17.34
CA GLY A 135 8.12 -12.74 17.32
C GLY A 135 7.92 -11.78 18.47
#